data_AF-A0A920JXF9-F1
#
_entry.id   AF-A0A920JXF9-F1
#
_cell.length_a   1.000
_cell.length_b   1.000
_cell.length_c   1.000
_cell.angle_alpha   90.00
_cell.angle_beta   90.00
_cell.angle_gamma   90.00
#
_symmetry.space_group_name_H-M   'P 1'
#
loop_
_entity.id
_entity.type
_entity.pdbx_description
1 polymer ?
#
loop_
_entity_poly.entity_id
_entity_poly.type
_entity_poly.pdbx_seq_one_letter_code
_entity_poly.pdbx_strand_id
1 'polypeptide(L)'
;MVSIITMYLVPAEELIISTAPIALAASKVFGSGGTMLITIGALISTAGALNAIILTAGQMPLAVAKDGLIPENFGRLGKYGTPTFSLLIAGIVISALLLMNYSEDWLLHLPLWQCSQHFLHFCLCFLIGI
;
A
#
# COMPACT_ATOMS: atom_id res chain seq x y z
N MET A 1 -5.38 -5.66 18.21
CA MET A 1 -6.12 -4.78 19.16
C MET A 1 -7.36 -4.19 18.49
N VAL A 2 -7.26 -3.41 17.41
CA VAL A 2 -8.43 -2.83 16.72
C VAL A 2 -9.44 -3.86 16.20
N SER A 3 -8.99 -4.96 15.59
CA SER A 3 -9.91 -5.98 15.02
C SER A 3 -10.79 -6.69 16.05
N ILE A 4 -10.35 -6.79 17.31
CA ILE A 4 -11.13 -7.41 18.40
C ILE A 4 -12.28 -6.48 18.78
N ILE A 5 -11.99 -5.19 18.90
CA ILE A 5 -12.97 -4.17 19.26
C ILE A 5 -14.03 -4.04 18.17
N THR A 6 -13.65 -4.10 16.89
CA THR A 6 -14.62 -4.04 15.77
C THR A 6 -15.54 -5.25 15.75
N MET A 7 -15.05 -6.45 16.08
CA MET A 7 -15.85 -7.68 16.14
C MET A 7 -16.83 -7.71 17.32
N TYR A 8 -16.50 -7.01 18.41
CA TYR A 8 -17.39 -6.86 19.55
C TYR A 8 -18.49 -5.81 19.31
N LEU A 9 -18.19 -4.80 18.50
CA LEU A 9 -19.07 -3.65 18.28
C LEU A 9 -20.05 -3.82 17.10
N VAL A 10 -19.66 -4.57 16.08
CA VAL A 10 -20.45 -4.76 14.84
C VAL A 10 -20.83 -6.23 14.70
N PRO A 11 -22.13 -6.55 14.46
CA PRO A 11 -22.55 -7.93 14.24
C PRO A 11 -21.87 -8.54 13.01
N ALA A 12 -21.53 -9.82 13.08
CA ALA A 12 -20.74 -10.53 12.06
C ALA A 12 -21.37 -10.46 10.65
N GLU A 13 -22.69 -10.38 10.57
CA GLU A 13 -23.47 -10.25 9.33
C GLU A 13 -23.18 -8.92 8.60
N GLU A 14 -23.02 -7.80 9.32
CA GLU A 14 -22.66 -6.50 8.72
C GLU A 14 -21.16 -6.45 8.33
N LEU A 15 -20.29 -7.16 9.05
CA LEU A 15 -18.85 -7.19 8.80
C LEU A 15 -18.48 -7.93 7.51
N ILE A 16 -19.21 -9.00 7.16
CA ILE A 16 -18.93 -9.81 5.96
C ILE A 16 -19.31 -9.06 4.67
N ILE A 17 -20.32 -8.20 4.74
CA ILE A 17 -20.82 -7.44 3.59
C ILE A 17 -20.04 -6.14 3.38
N SER A 18 -19.42 -5.59 4.44
CA SER A 18 -18.76 -4.30 4.40
C SER A 18 -17.32 -4.38 3.90
N THR A 19 -17.00 -3.64 2.83
CA THR A 19 -15.63 -3.47 2.31
C THR A 19 -14.72 -2.66 3.23
N ALA A 20 -15.25 -1.98 4.26
CA ALA A 20 -14.51 -1.14 5.18
C ALA A 20 -14.97 -1.33 6.65
N PRO A 21 -14.66 -2.48 7.28
CA PRO A 21 -15.18 -2.84 8.61
C PRO A 21 -14.79 -1.85 9.72
N ILE A 22 -13.63 -1.21 9.61
CA ILE A 22 -13.13 -0.22 10.58
C ILE A 22 -13.89 1.11 10.47
N ALA A 23 -14.23 1.55 9.26
CA ALA A 23 -15.00 2.77 9.04
C ALA A 23 -16.45 2.59 9.52
N LEU A 24 -17.03 1.41 9.29
CA LEU A 24 -18.36 1.05 9.79
C LEU A 24 -18.38 1.06 11.33
N ALA A 25 -17.40 0.43 11.98
CA ALA A 25 -17.27 0.47 13.43
C ALA A 25 -17.11 1.90 13.96
N ALA A 26 -16.29 2.74 13.32
CA ALA A 26 -16.10 4.14 13.72
C ALA A 26 -17.41 4.95 13.68
N SER A 27 -18.26 4.71 12.67
CA SER A 27 -19.58 5.35 12.55
C SER A 27 -20.55 5.03 13.69
N LYS A 28 -20.48 3.80 14.22
CA LYS A 28 -21.32 3.36 15.33
C LYS A 28 -20.84 3.91 16.68
N VAL A 29 -19.54 4.16 16.86
CA VAL A 29 -18.98 4.74 18.10
C VAL A 29 -19.08 6.27 18.13
N PHE A 30 -18.66 6.94 17.06
CA PHE A 30 -18.39 8.39 17.09
C PHE A 30 -19.39 9.22 16.27
N GLY A 31 -20.38 8.59 15.63
CA GLY A 31 -21.32 9.26 14.72
C GLY A 31 -20.63 9.82 13.47
N SER A 32 -21.36 10.61 12.67
CA SER A 32 -20.89 11.12 11.37
C SER A 32 -19.67 12.05 11.48
N GLY A 33 -19.66 12.95 12.47
CA GLY A 33 -18.59 13.93 12.66
C GLY A 33 -17.25 13.30 13.05
N GLY A 34 -17.24 12.36 14.00
CA GLY A 34 -16.00 11.70 14.41
C GLY A 34 -15.46 10.71 13.37
N THR A 35 -16.35 10.07 12.61
CA THR A 35 -15.95 9.19 11.50
C THR A 35 -15.19 9.94 10.42
N MET A 36 -15.61 11.17 10.09
CA MET A 36 -14.93 11.99 9.10
C MET A 36 -13.50 12.34 9.53
N LEU A 37 -13.29 12.73 10.79
CA LEU A 37 -11.94 13.01 11.31
C LEU A 37 -11.03 11.78 11.30
N ILE A 38 -11.56 10.62 11.73
CA ILE A 38 -10.80 9.36 11.74
C ILE A 38 -10.44 8.95 10.31
N THR A 39 -11.38 9.08 9.36
CA THR A 39 -11.16 8.74 7.96
C THR A 39 -10.07 9.62 7.33
N ILE A 40 -10.11 10.93 7.56
CA ILE A 40 -9.08 11.85 7.08
C ILE A 40 -7.72 11.53 7.71
N GLY A 41 -7.67 11.28 9.02
CA GLY A 41 -6.45 10.87 9.71
C GLY A 41 -5.88 9.56 9.16
N ALA A 42 -6.74 8.58 8.90
CA ALA A 42 -6.36 7.31 8.29
C ALA A 42 -5.82 7.48 6.87
N LEU A 43 -6.42 8.35 6.05
CA LEU A 43 -5.93 8.66 4.70
C LEU A 43 -4.53 9.28 4.75
N ILE A 44 -4.32 10.28 5.60
CA ILE A 44 -3.00 10.93 5.77
C ILE A 44 -1.97 9.93 6.28
N SER A 45 -2.33 9.12 7.27
CA SER A 45 -1.45 8.08 7.83
C SER A 45 -1.08 7.03 6.77
N THR A 46 -2.04 6.59 5.96
CA THR A 46 -1.80 5.61 4.90
C THR A 46 -0.90 6.19 3.80
N ALA A 47 -1.10 7.45 3.41
CA ALA A 47 -0.24 8.13 2.45
C ALA A 47 1.20 8.26 2.96
N GLY A 48 1.39 8.62 4.24
CA GLY A 48 2.70 8.68 4.87
C GLY A 48 3.38 7.31 4.97
N ALA A 49 2.62 6.28 5.35
CA ALA A 49 3.11 4.91 5.43
C ALA A 49 3.51 4.37 4.05
N LEU A 50 2.74 4.68 3.00
CA LEU A 50 3.07 4.28 1.63
C LEU A 50 4.41 4.87 1.19
N ASN A 51 4.64 6.16 1.45
CA ASN A 51 5.91 6.79 1.13
C ASN A 51 7.08 6.20 1.92
N ALA A 52 6.88 5.90 3.20
CA ALA A 52 7.89 5.24 4.03
C ALA A 52 8.24 3.83 3.53
N ILE A 53 7.24 3.05 3.08
CA ILE A 53 7.44 1.71 2.52
C ILE A 53 8.24 1.80 1.21
N ILE A 54 7.95 2.76 0.33
CA ILE A 54 8.70 2.94 -0.93
C ILE A 54 10.16 3.31 -0.65
N LEU A 55 10.41 4.22 0.30
CA LEU A 55 11.76 4.61 0.70
C LEU A 55 12.55 3.41 1.26
N THR A 56 11.94 2.65 2.17
CA THR A 56 12.59 1.48 2.79
C THR A 56 12.78 0.33 1.80
N ALA A 57 11.87 0.14 0.86
CA ALA A 57 11.98 -0.84 -0.23
C ALA A 57 13.16 -0.56 -1.17
N GLY A 58 13.62 0.69 -1.28
CA GLY A 58 14.85 1.03 -2.00
C GLY A 58 16.12 0.87 -1.17
N GLN A 59 16.09 1.29 0.09
CA GLN A 59 17.27 1.27 0.96
C GLN A 59 17.69 -0.15 1.38
N MET A 60 16.73 -1.06 1.57
CA MET A 60 17.04 -2.45 1.94
C MET A 60 17.85 -3.19 0.85
N PRO A 61 17.43 -3.22 -0.44
CA PRO A 61 18.24 -3.79 -1.51
C PRO A 61 19.57 -3.08 -1.70
N LEU A 62 19.64 -1.76 -1.49
CA LEU A 62 20.91 -1.04 -1.59
C LEU A 62 21.93 -1.51 -0.54
N ALA A 63 21.49 -1.71 0.70
CA ALA A 63 22.34 -2.22 1.77
C ALA A 63 22.79 -3.67 1.46
N VAL A 64 21.86 -4.53 1.06
CA VAL A 64 22.16 -5.94 0.72
C VAL A 64 23.06 -6.05 -0.52
N ALA A 65 22.96 -5.12 -1.48
CA ALA A 65 23.86 -5.05 -2.64
C ALA A 65 25.25 -4.53 -2.24
N LYS A 66 25.35 -3.60 -1.29
CA LYS A 66 26.62 -3.17 -0.71
C LYS A 66 27.32 -4.28 0.06
N ASP A 67 26.55 -5.17 0.67
CA ASP A 67 27.07 -6.37 1.35
C ASP A 67 27.43 -7.51 0.37
N GLY A 68 27.26 -7.30 -0.94
CA GLY A 68 27.67 -8.24 -1.99
C GLY A 68 26.77 -9.48 -2.15
N LEU A 69 25.61 -9.50 -1.51
CA LEU A 69 24.70 -10.66 -1.49
C LEU A 69 23.78 -10.75 -2.71
N ILE A 70 23.63 -9.67 -3.47
CA ILE A 70 22.80 -9.58 -4.68
C ILE A 70 23.57 -8.88 -5.82
N PRO A 71 23.16 -9.07 -7.09
CA PRO A 71 23.90 -8.56 -8.25
C PRO A 71 24.17 -7.05 -8.15
N GLU A 72 25.35 -6.61 -8.57
CA GLU A 72 25.84 -5.23 -8.47
C GLU A 72 24.87 -4.19 -9.09
N ASN A 73 24.04 -4.63 -10.03
CA ASN A 73 22.96 -3.85 -10.64
C ASN A 73 21.94 -3.28 -9.64
N PHE A 74 21.71 -3.92 -8.48
CA PHE A 74 20.83 -3.43 -7.43
C PHE A 74 21.47 -2.35 -6.55
N GLY A 75 22.80 -2.25 -6.56
CA GLY A 75 23.57 -1.23 -5.85
C GLY A 75 23.83 0.04 -6.66
N ARG A 76 23.45 0.06 -7.96
CA ARG A 76 23.59 1.24 -8.82
C ARG A 76 22.62 2.34 -8.39
N LEU A 77 23.19 3.39 -7.82
CA LEU A 77 22.49 4.63 -7.47
C LEU A 77 22.23 5.46 -8.73
N GLY A 78 20.99 5.93 -8.89
CA GLY A 78 20.61 6.90 -9.91
C GLY A 78 21.07 8.32 -9.58
N LYS A 79 20.66 9.28 -10.41
CA LYS A 79 21.05 10.70 -10.31
C LYS A 79 20.70 11.37 -8.97
N TYR A 80 19.71 10.83 -8.25
CA TYR A 80 19.22 11.36 -6.96
C TYR A 80 19.66 10.52 -5.76
N GLY A 81 20.59 9.57 -5.93
CA GLY A 81 21.02 8.70 -4.83
C GLY A 81 20.01 7.61 -4.47
N THR A 82 19.09 7.30 -5.39
CA THR A 82 18.08 6.25 -5.25
C THR A 82 18.34 5.07 -6.19
N PRO A 83 18.19 3.81 -5.72
CA PRO A 83 18.43 2.62 -6.53
C PRO A 83 17.24 2.34 -7.44
N THR A 84 17.21 3.02 -8.60
CA THR A 84 16.12 2.96 -9.59
C THR A 84 15.79 1.54 -10.05
N PHE A 85 16.81 0.69 -10.24
CA PHE A 85 16.64 -0.69 -10.71
C PHE A 85 15.92 -1.57 -9.68
N SER A 86 16.30 -1.42 -8.41
CA SER A 86 15.69 -2.15 -7.29
C SER A 86 14.23 -1.76 -7.10
N LEU A 87 13.91 -0.46 -7.21
CA LEU A 87 12.54 0.04 -7.15
C LEU A 87 11.68 -0.54 -8.28
N LEU A 88 12.17 -0.48 -9.53
CA LEU A 88 11.44 -1.01 -10.69
C LEU A 88 11.09 -2.49 -10.52
N ILE A 89 12.04 -3.31 -10.06
CA ILE A 89 11.81 -4.74 -9.84
C ILE A 89 10.82 -4.96 -8.70
N ALA A 90 10.94 -4.24 -7.59
CA ALA A 90 9.98 -4.32 -6.49
C ALA A 90 8.56 -3.97 -6.96
N GLY A 91 8.39 -2.93 -7.77
CA GLY A 91 7.10 -2.54 -8.33
C GLY A 91 6.51 -3.60 -9.27
N ILE A 92 7.34 -4.25 -10.09
CA ILE A 92 6.93 -5.34 -10.98
C ILE A 92 6.48 -6.55 -10.15
N VAL A 93 7.25 -6.95 -9.14
CA VAL A 93 6.93 -8.09 -8.27
C VAL A 93 5.65 -7.84 -7.49
N ILE A 94 5.47 -6.65 -6.92
CA ILE A 94 4.24 -6.27 -6.22
C ILE A 94 3.04 -6.33 -7.18
N SER A 95 3.17 -5.78 -8.40
CA SER A 95 2.10 -5.83 -9.40
C SER A 95 1.77 -7.27 -9.81
N ALA A 96 2.77 -8.12 -10.00
CA ALA A 96 2.58 -9.53 -10.32
C ALA A 96 1.90 -10.29 -9.17
N LEU A 97 2.32 -10.07 -7.92
CA LEU A 97 1.71 -10.67 -6.74
C LEU A 97 0.24 -10.26 -6.59
N LEU A 98 -0.09 -8.98 -6.83
CA LEU A 98 -1.47 -8.51 -6.83
C LEU A 98 -2.29 -9.24 -7.92
N LEU A 99 -1.78 -9.36 -9.14
CA LEU A 99 -2.45 -10.10 -10.21
C LEU A 99 -2.71 -11.57 -9.84
N MET A 100 -1.79 -12.21 -9.13
CA MET A 100 -1.93 -13.60 -8.69
C MET A 100 -2.92 -13.76 -7.53
N ASN A 101 -2.93 -12.82 -6.58
CA ASN A 101 -3.77 -12.88 -5.39
C ASN A 101 -5.26 -12.61 -5.70
N TYR A 102 -5.54 -11.76 -6.68
CA TYR A 102 -6.91 -11.39 -7.08
C TYR A 102 -7.55 -12.34 -8.12
N SER A 103 -7.00 -13.55 -8.29
CA SER A 103 -7.50 -14.56 -9.24
C SER A 103 -8.94 -15.05 -8.95
N GLU A 104 -9.48 -14.75 -7.77
CA GLU A 104 -10.83 -15.14 -7.34
C GLU A 104 -11.92 -14.08 -7.63
N ASP A 105 -11.58 -12.80 -7.88
CA ASP A 105 -12.54 -11.68 -8.07
C ASP A 105 -12.74 -11.29 -9.56
N TRP A 106 -12.62 -12.26 -10.46
CA TRP A 106 -12.41 -12.03 -11.89
C TRP A 106 -13.56 -11.38 -12.68
N LEU A 107 -14.81 -11.34 -12.18
CA LEU A 107 -15.96 -11.15 -13.07
C LEU A 107 -16.69 -9.81 -13.13
N LEU A 108 -16.42 -8.80 -12.29
CA LEU A 108 -17.07 -7.51 -12.54
C LEU A 108 -16.24 -6.36 -11.94
N HIS A 109 -15.78 -5.48 -12.84
CA HIS A 109 -15.26 -4.12 -12.64
C HIS A 109 -13.92 -3.89 -11.89
N LEU A 110 -12.90 -3.52 -12.69
CA LEU A 110 -11.77 -2.61 -12.34
C LEU A 110 -10.40 -3.10 -11.75
N PRO A 111 -9.91 -4.35 -11.90
CA PRO A 111 -8.52 -4.65 -11.52
C PRO A 111 -7.47 -3.87 -12.35
N LEU A 112 -7.77 -3.56 -13.62
CA LEU A 112 -6.90 -2.72 -14.47
C LEU A 112 -6.81 -1.27 -13.97
N TRP A 113 -7.83 -0.75 -13.31
CA TRP A 113 -7.82 0.61 -12.75
C TRP A 113 -7.08 0.67 -11.43
N GLN A 114 -7.14 -0.38 -10.60
CA GLN A 114 -6.35 -0.47 -9.37
C GLN A 114 -4.87 -0.67 -9.68
N CYS A 115 -4.54 -1.50 -10.68
CA CYS A 115 -3.18 -1.65 -11.20
C CYS A 115 -2.66 -0.34 -11.81
N SER A 116 -3.50 0.37 -12.58
CA SER A 116 -3.19 1.71 -13.10
C SER A 116 -2.96 2.72 -11.98
N GLN A 117 -3.78 2.74 -10.92
CA GLN A 117 -3.61 3.61 -9.75
C GLN A 117 -2.30 3.34 -9.01
N HIS A 118 -1.92 2.08 -8.80
CA HIS A 118 -0.66 1.71 -8.16
C HIS A 118 0.55 2.09 -9.03
N PHE A 119 0.46 1.86 -10.36
CA PHE A 119 1.48 2.27 -11.32
C PHE A 119 1.59 3.79 -11.44
N LEU A 120 0.47 4.51 -11.39
CA LEU A 120 0.43 5.97 -11.41
C LEU A 120 1.01 6.56 -10.13
N HIS A 121 0.72 5.98 -8.95
CA HIS A 121 1.34 6.38 -7.68
C HIS A 121 2.85 6.12 -7.68
N PHE A 122 3.27 4.97 -8.21
CA PHE A 122 4.68 4.64 -8.39
C PHE A 122 5.38 5.64 -9.32
N CYS A 123 4.74 5.99 -10.44
CA CYS A 123 5.22 6.98 -11.39
C CYS A 123 5.19 8.41 -10.82
N LEU A 124 4.21 8.76 -9.98
CA LEU A 124 4.11 10.06 -9.30
C LEU A 124 5.22 10.20 -8.25
N CYS A 125 5.48 9.15 -7.46
CA CYS A 125 6.61 9.10 -6.54
C CYS A 125 7.95 9.22 -7.28
N PHE A 126 8.04 8.69 -8.51
CA PHE A 126 9.20 8.84 -9.39
C PHE A 126 9.33 10.26 -9.98
N LEU A 127 8.21 10.95 -10.24
CA LEU A 127 8.16 12.32 -10.78
C LEU A 127 8.33 13.41 -9.72
N ILE A 128 7.89 13.14 -8.48
CA ILE A 128 8.03 14.05 -7.33
C ILE A 128 9.47 14.10 -6.79
N GLY A 129 10.39 13.29 -7.33
CA GLY A 129 11.82 13.49 -7.12
C GLY A 129 12.25 13.24 -5.69
N ILE A 130 11.96 12.03 -5.20
CA ILE A 130 13.02 11.30 -4.51
C ILE A 130 14.08 10.89 -5.54
#